data_AF-A0A6D2KPG2-F1
#
_entry.id   AF-A0A6D2KPG2-F1
#
_cell.length_a   1.000
_cell.length_b   1.000
_cell.length_c   1.000
_cell.angle_alpha   90.00
_cell.angle_beta   90.00
_cell.angle_gamma   90.00
#
_symmetry.space_group_name_H-M   'P 1'
#
loop_
_entity.id
_entity.type
_entity.pdbx_description
1 polymer ?
#
loop_
_entity_poly.entity_id
_entity_poly.type
_entity_poly.pdbx_seq_one_letter_code
_entity_poly.pdbx_strand_id
1 'polypeptide(L)'
;MDFPPRLRLLRWEVYPGKCLPFTFTPEHLVELNLVHSKLEKLWQGTQPLTNLKRMDLSLVLNLKELPDLSYATNLEKLAVDGCYSLVEIPSSIGNLPKLEELQMAFCIKLQVAPLSSTWHLLKQSPCGMRAI
;
A
#
# COMPACT_ATOMS: atom_id res chain seq x y z
N MET A 1 7.90 -20.78 5.88
CA MET A 1 8.78 -19.60 5.75
C MET A 1 8.53 -18.77 6.98
N ASP A 2 9.56 -18.58 7.80
CA ASP A 2 9.45 -17.85 9.06
C ASP A 2 10.15 -16.49 8.92
N PHE A 3 9.51 -15.46 9.44
CA PHE A 3 10.08 -14.11 9.49
C PHE A 3 10.69 -13.86 10.87
N PRO A 4 11.76 -13.07 10.97
CA PRO A 4 12.33 -12.73 12.27
C PRO A 4 11.32 -11.88 13.07
N PRO A 5 11.19 -12.10 14.39
CA PRO A 5 10.12 -11.53 15.22
C PRO A 5 10.16 -10.00 15.34
N ARG A 6 11.30 -9.36 15.07
CA ARG A 6 11.47 -7.90 15.09
C ARG A 6 11.89 -7.36 13.72
N LEU A 7 11.33 -7.94 12.66
CA LEU A 7 11.60 -7.50 11.30
C LEU A 7 11.18 -6.03 11.15
N ARG A 8 12.15 -5.18 10.82
CA ARG A 8 11.93 -3.74 10.61
C ARG A 8 11.79 -3.37 9.14
N LEU A 9 12.48 -4.08 8.26
CA LEU A 9 12.48 -3.81 6.83
C LEU A 9 12.24 -5.11 6.09
N LEU A 10 11.18 -5.16 5.30
CA LEU A 10 10.93 -6.26 4.37
C LEU A 10 10.94 -5.70 2.96
N ARG A 11 11.99 -6.00 2.21
CA ARG A 11 12.06 -5.77 0.77
C ARG A 11 12.13 -7.12 0.08
N TRP A 12 11.08 -7.48 -0.63
CA TRP A 12 11.00 -8.73 -1.36
C TRP A 12 10.32 -8.50 -2.70
N GLU A 13 11.11 -8.01 -3.65
CA GLU A 13 10.66 -7.86 -5.02
C GLU A 13 10.30 -9.22 -5.61
N VAL A 14 9.20 -9.27 -6.36
CA VAL A 14 8.72 -10.52 -7.01
C VAL A 14 8.38 -11.63 -5.99
N TYR A 15 7.77 -11.29 -4.84
CA TYR A 15 7.31 -12.30 -3.88
C TYR A 15 6.34 -13.29 -4.56
N PRO A 16 6.60 -14.61 -4.47
CA PRO A 16 5.90 -15.61 -5.27
C PRO A 16 4.51 -15.96 -4.72
N GLY A 17 4.25 -15.66 -3.45
CA GLY A 17 2.99 -15.99 -2.81
C GLY A 17 1.86 -15.05 -3.20
N LYS A 18 0.64 -15.58 -3.12
CA LYS A 18 -0.59 -14.80 -3.30
C LYS A 18 -0.99 -13.99 -2.05
N CYS A 19 -0.43 -14.35 -0.90
CA CYS A 19 -0.62 -13.73 0.41
C CYS A 19 0.65 -13.92 1.25
N LEU A 20 0.94 -13.01 2.18
CA LEU A 20 1.96 -13.25 3.21
C LEU A 20 1.43 -14.32 4.19
N PRO A 21 2.32 -15.16 4.73
CA PRO A 21 1.92 -16.21 5.66
C PRO A 21 1.36 -15.59 6.96
N PHE A 22 0.46 -16.30 7.62
CA PHE A 22 -0.15 -15.86 8.89
C PHE A 22 0.87 -15.71 10.03
N THR A 23 2.06 -16.30 9.89
CA THR A 23 3.20 -16.15 10.83
C THR A 23 3.92 -14.81 10.68
N PHE A 24 3.58 -14.02 9.66
CA PHE A 24 4.15 -12.68 9.47
C PHE A 24 3.57 -11.69 10.49
N THR A 25 4.43 -11.12 11.33
CA THR A 25 4.07 -10.14 12.36
C THR A 25 4.68 -8.77 12.06
N PRO A 26 3.91 -7.79 11.59
CA PRO A 26 4.43 -6.48 11.17
C PRO A 26 4.57 -5.45 12.30
N GLU A 27 4.45 -5.85 13.57
CA GLU A 27 4.43 -4.95 14.73
C GLU A 27 5.62 -3.96 14.76
N HIS A 28 6.81 -4.43 14.37
CA HIS A 28 8.03 -3.62 14.33
C HIS A 28 8.41 -3.14 12.93
N LEU A 29 7.57 -3.41 11.93
CA LEU A 29 7.85 -3.12 10.54
C LEU A 29 7.80 -1.62 10.29
N VAL A 30 8.88 -1.10 9.72
CA VAL A 30 9.06 0.30 9.33
C VAL A 30 8.87 0.47 7.83
N GLU A 31 9.31 -0.50 7.03
CA GLU A 31 9.18 -0.47 5.58
C GLU A 31 8.78 -1.82 5.04
N LEU A 32 7.75 -1.81 4.18
CA LEU A 32 7.32 -2.94 3.37
C LEU A 32 7.45 -2.59 1.90
N ASN A 33 8.24 -3.34 1.15
CA ASN A 33 8.33 -3.27 -0.29
C ASN A 33 8.11 -4.66 -0.88
N LEU A 34 7.04 -4.82 -1.64
CA LEU A 34 6.67 -6.06 -2.32
C LEU A 34 6.41 -5.78 -3.81
N VAL A 35 7.17 -4.87 -4.40
CA VAL A 35 7.01 -4.46 -5.80
C VAL A 35 7.08 -5.68 -6.73
N HIS A 36 6.30 -5.65 -7.82
CA HIS A 36 6.22 -6.75 -8.81
C HIS A 36 5.74 -8.12 -8.28
N SER A 37 5.17 -8.19 -7.07
CA SER A 37 4.74 -9.45 -6.47
C SER A 37 3.42 -9.98 -7.03
N LYS A 38 3.15 -11.27 -6.80
CA LYS A 38 1.92 -11.96 -7.26
C LYS A 38 0.77 -11.90 -6.25
N LEU A 39 0.83 -10.99 -5.30
CA LEU A 39 -0.14 -10.89 -4.21
C LEU A 39 -1.53 -10.57 -4.75
N GLU A 40 -2.53 -11.28 -4.23
CA GLU A 40 -3.93 -10.92 -4.39
C GLU A 40 -4.43 -10.11 -3.17
N LYS A 41 -3.82 -10.36 -2.01
CA LYS A 41 -4.04 -9.71 -0.72
C LYS A 41 -2.75 -9.75 0.09
N LEU A 42 -2.52 -8.81 1.02
CA LEU A 42 -1.33 -8.83 1.87
C LEU A 42 -1.42 -9.88 2.98
N TRP A 43 -2.44 -9.82 3.81
CA TRP A 43 -2.68 -10.71 4.96
C TRP A 43 -4.16 -10.68 5.36
N GLN A 44 -4.59 -11.62 6.20
CA GLN A 44 -5.93 -11.61 6.80
C GLN A 44 -5.95 -10.84 8.12
N GLY A 45 -7.12 -10.29 8.44
CA GLY A 45 -7.34 -9.51 9.65
C GLY A 45 -6.63 -8.16 9.64
N THR A 46 -6.82 -7.42 10.73
CA THR A 46 -6.17 -6.14 10.95
C THR A 46 -4.82 -6.35 11.61
N GLN A 47 -3.82 -5.58 11.20
CA GLN A 47 -2.45 -5.70 11.67
C GLN A 47 -2.00 -4.45 12.46
N PRO A 48 -1.15 -4.62 13.48
CA PRO A 48 -0.57 -3.49 14.22
C PRO A 48 0.54 -2.84 13.38
N LEU A 49 0.17 -1.87 12.53
CA LEU A 49 1.09 -1.19 11.61
C LEU A 49 1.65 0.12 12.17
N THR A 50 1.66 0.29 13.49
CA THR A 50 1.99 1.57 14.13
C THR A 50 3.40 2.04 13.79
N ASN A 51 4.37 1.16 13.56
CA ASN A 51 5.74 1.55 13.21
C ASN A 51 5.95 1.77 11.70
N LEU A 52 4.97 1.43 10.87
CA LEU A 52 5.11 1.45 9.43
C LEU A 52 5.17 2.88 8.93
N LYS A 53 6.23 3.21 8.19
CA LYS A 53 6.46 4.51 7.57
C LYS A 53 6.27 4.47 6.06
N ARG A 54 6.61 3.34 5.44
CA ARG A 54 6.60 3.20 3.98
C ARG A 54 6.01 1.88 3.56
N MET A 55 5.05 1.93 2.64
CA MET A 55 4.48 0.76 1.99
C MET A 55 4.53 0.94 0.48
N ASP A 56 5.28 0.09 -0.19
CA ASP A 56 5.38 0.06 -1.65
C ASP A 56 4.91 -1.29 -2.19
N LEU A 57 3.75 -1.24 -2.84
CA LEU A 57 3.08 -2.34 -3.50
C LEU A 57 2.93 -2.06 -5.00
N SER A 58 3.76 -1.18 -5.55
CA SER A 58 3.72 -0.85 -6.96
C SER A 58 3.87 -2.11 -7.82
N LEU A 59 3.14 -2.16 -8.93
CA LEU A 59 3.17 -3.23 -9.92
C LEU A 59 2.78 -4.61 -9.37
N VAL A 60 2.06 -4.66 -8.25
CA VAL A 60 1.38 -5.87 -7.77
C VAL A 60 0.06 -6.04 -8.53
N LEU A 61 0.18 -6.58 -9.75
CA LEU A 61 -0.87 -6.55 -10.78
C LEU A 61 -2.18 -7.24 -10.35
N ASN A 62 -2.09 -8.20 -9.42
CA ASN A 62 -3.22 -9.00 -8.95
C ASN A 62 -3.82 -8.50 -7.64
N LEU A 63 -3.28 -7.43 -7.04
CA LEU A 63 -3.78 -6.90 -5.76
C LEU A 63 -5.22 -6.44 -5.93
N LYS A 64 -6.16 -7.02 -5.18
CA LYS A 64 -7.59 -6.70 -5.28
C LYS A 64 -8.01 -5.60 -4.31
N GLU A 65 -7.43 -5.63 -3.12
CA GLU A 65 -7.75 -4.75 -1.99
C GLU A 65 -6.49 -4.41 -1.20
N LEU A 66 -6.48 -3.24 -0.56
CA LEU A 66 -5.47 -2.89 0.44
C LEU A 66 -5.90 -3.39 1.83
N PRO A 67 -4.94 -3.66 2.74
CA PRO A 67 -5.28 -3.95 4.12
C PRO A 67 -5.90 -2.72 4.79
N ASP A 68 -6.59 -2.90 5.91
CA ASP A 68 -6.97 -1.77 6.75
C ASP A 68 -5.71 -1.07 7.30
N LEU A 69 -5.57 0.21 6.98
CA LEU A 69 -4.46 1.06 7.38
C LEU A 69 -4.81 1.97 8.57
N SER A 70 -5.97 1.81 9.22
CA SER A 70 -6.40 2.62 10.37
C SER A 70 -5.35 2.72 11.50
N TYR A 71 -4.55 1.67 11.71
CA TYR A 71 -3.48 1.63 12.71
C TYR A 71 -2.10 2.08 12.20
N ALA A 72 -1.96 2.40 10.92
CA ALA A 72 -0.72 2.85 10.29
C ALA A 72 -0.48 4.35 10.52
N THR A 73 -0.59 4.81 11.77
CA THR A 73 -0.58 6.24 12.15
C THR A 73 0.75 6.94 11.85
N ASN A 74 1.83 6.19 11.61
CA ASN A 74 3.13 6.72 11.20
C ASN A 74 3.43 6.56 9.71
N LEU A 75 2.46 6.14 8.89
CA LEU A 75 2.66 5.95 7.45
C LEU A 75 2.88 7.30 6.78
N GLU A 76 4.06 7.47 6.18
CA GLU A 76 4.50 8.68 5.48
C GLU A 76 4.28 8.53 3.97
N LYS A 77 4.50 7.33 3.43
CA LYS A 77 4.36 7.03 2.00
C LYS A 77 3.60 5.73 1.74
N LEU A 78 2.63 5.80 0.84
CA LEU A 78 1.94 4.65 0.26
C LEU A 78 2.04 4.70 -1.28
N ALA A 79 2.63 3.68 -1.89
CA ALA A 79 2.72 3.54 -3.34
C ALA A 79 2.05 2.24 -3.79
N VAL A 80 1.14 2.35 -4.74
CA VAL A 80 0.41 1.24 -5.37
C VAL A 80 0.32 1.45 -6.89
N ASP A 81 1.30 2.16 -7.47
CA ASP A 81 1.30 2.49 -8.90
C ASP A 81 1.22 1.21 -9.75
N GLY A 82 0.36 1.20 -10.77
CA GLY A 82 0.21 0.08 -11.68
C GLY A 82 -0.46 -1.17 -11.08
N CYS A 83 -1.13 -1.04 -9.93
CA CYS A 83 -2.00 -2.09 -9.39
C CYS A 83 -3.31 -2.19 -10.19
N TYR A 84 -3.29 -2.89 -11.33
CA TYR A 84 -4.41 -2.97 -12.27
C TYR A 84 -5.66 -3.67 -11.73
N SER A 85 -5.52 -4.55 -10.73
CA SER A 85 -6.65 -5.27 -10.14
C SER A 85 -7.27 -4.57 -8.93
N LEU A 86 -6.66 -3.48 -8.46
CA LEU A 86 -7.11 -2.78 -7.26
C LEU A 86 -8.39 -2.01 -7.59
N VAL A 87 -9.46 -2.29 -6.84
CA VAL A 87 -10.80 -1.72 -7.11
C VAL A 87 -11.16 -0.56 -6.20
N GLU A 88 -10.61 -0.52 -4.99
CA GLU A 88 -10.93 0.50 -3.99
C GLU A 88 -9.72 0.89 -3.13
N ILE A 89 -9.77 2.11 -2.59
CA ILE A 89 -8.85 2.62 -1.58
C ILE A 89 -9.61 2.67 -0.24
N PRO A 90 -9.11 2.04 0.83
CA PRO A 90 -9.72 2.14 2.16
C PRO A 90 -9.89 3.59 2.60
N SER A 91 -11.08 3.95 3.10
CA SER A 91 -11.37 5.32 3.55
C SER A 91 -10.47 5.79 4.69
N SER A 92 -9.87 4.86 5.46
CA SER A 92 -8.92 5.16 6.52
C SER A 92 -7.67 5.89 6.03
N ILE A 93 -7.29 5.75 4.74
CA ILE A 93 -6.14 6.46 4.14
C ILE A 93 -6.32 7.99 4.22
N GLY A 94 -7.55 8.49 4.04
CA GLY A 94 -7.84 9.93 4.14
C GLY A 94 -7.68 10.52 5.55
N ASN A 95 -7.58 9.67 6.57
CA ASN A 95 -7.44 10.05 7.98
C ASN A 95 -6.04 9.78 8.54
N LEU A 96 -5.08 9.38 7.70
CA LEU A 96 -3.71 9.10 8.14
C LEU A 96 -2.97 10.41 8.44
N PRO A 97 -2.55 10.65 9.70
CA PRO A 97 -2.09 11.96 10.13
C PRO A 97 -0.70 12.33 9.60
N LYS A 98 0.09 11.36 9.14
CA LYS A 98 1.46 11.57 8.64
C LYS A 98 1.63 11.24 7.17
N LEU A 99 0.55 10.91 6.45
CA LEU A 99 0.65 10.54 5.05
C LEU A 99 0.99 11.79 4.22
N GLU A 100 2.21 11.82 3.71
CA GLU A 100 2.73 12.92 2.89
C GLU A 100 2.65 12.57 1.40
N GLU A 101 2.79 11.28 1.06
CA GLU A 101 2.86 10.82 -0.32
C GLU A 101 1.94 9.62 -0.57
N LEU A 102 1.06 9.77 -1.56
CA LEU A 102 0.19 8.71 -2.05
C LEU A 102 0.32 8.58 -3.58
N GLN A 103 0.85 7.45 -4.04
CA GLN A 103 1.04 7.16 -5.46
C GLN A 103 0.11 6.02 -5.89
N MET A 104 -0.75 6.28 -6.88
CA MET A 104 -1.75 5.31 -7.40
C MET A 104 -1.95 5.49 -8.90
N ALA A 105 -0.93 5.95 -9.61
CA ALA A 105 -0.95 6.09 -11.05
C ALA A 105 -1.18 4.72 -11.71
N PHE A 106 -1.80 4.73 -12.88
CA PHE A 106 -2.04 3.52 -13.67
C PHE A 106 -2.89 2.44 -12.97
N CYS A 107 -3.63 2.75 -11.90
CA CYS A 107 -4.62 1.84 -11.29
C CYS A 107 -5.95 1.88 -12.07
N ILE A 108 -6.03 1.12 -13.16
CA ILE A 108 -7.11 1.25 -14.15
C ILE A 108 -8.51 0.82 -13.67
N LYS A 109 -8.62 -0.06 -12.66
CA LYS A 109 -9.91 -0.53 -12.10
C LYS A 109 -10.34 0.24 -10.86
N LEU A 110 -9.53 1.19 -10.41
CA LEU A 110 -9.76 1.88 -9.15
C LEU A 110 -10.98 2.79 -9.26
N GLN A 111 -12.04 2.45 -8.54
CA GLN A 111 -13.21 3.30 -8.40
C GLN A 111 -12.94 4.28 -7.25
N VAL A 112 -12.62 5.53 -7.59
CA VAL A 112 -12.45 6.58 -6.60
C VAL A 112 -13.84 7.10 -6.22
N ALA A 113 -14.38 6.62 -5.10
CA ALA A 113 -15.54 7.26 -4.47
C ALA A 113 -15.22 8.74 -4.17
N PRO A 114 -16.22 9.64 -4.07
CA PRO A 114 -15.98 11.03 -3.71
C PRO A 114 -15.51 11.09 -2.26
N LEU A 115 -14.21 10.95 -2.06
CA LEU A 115 -13.53 11.05 -0.79
C LEU A 115 -13.46 12.53 -0.39
N SER A 116 -13.57 12.76 0.92
CA SER A 116 -13.50 14.03 1.63
C SER A 116 -12.55 15.07 1.00
N SER A 117 -12.86 16.35 1.22
CA SER A 117 -12.20 17.56 0.68
C SER A 117 -10.68 17.64 0.87
N THR A 118 -10.07 16.72 1.61
CA THR A 118 -8.62 16.58 1.80
C THR A 118 -7.89 15.93 0.61
N TRP A 119 -8.58 15.26 -0.32
CA TRP A 119 -7.95 14.61 -1.48
C TRP A 119 -7.25 15.59 -2.44
N HIS A 120 -7.72 16.84 -2.49
CA HIS A 120 -7.14 17.88 -3.34
C HIS A 120 -5.68 18.21 -2.98
N LEU A 121 -5.23 17.88 -1.77
CA LEU A 121 -3.86 18.12 -1.30
C LEU A 121 -2.88 17.01 -1.72
N LEU A 122 -3.38 15.81 -2.08
CA LEU A 122 -2.57 14.68 -2.53
C LEU A 122 -2.48 14.57 -4.05
N LYS A 123 -3.19 15.42 -4.81
CA LYS A 123 -2.99 15.52 -6.26
C LYS A 123 -1.78 16.40 -6.58
N GLN A 124 -0.62 15.77 -6.79
CA GLN A 124 0.35 16.21 -7.79
C GLN A 124 1.33 15.11 -8.20
N SER A 125 1.02 14.46 -9.32
CA SER A 125 1.99 14.03 -10.33
C SER A 125 1.26 13.78 -11.65
N PRO A 126 0.94 14.82 -12.46
CA PRO A 126 0.62 14.62 -13.86
C PRO A 126 1.94 14.50 -14.62
N CYS A 127 2.45 13.29 -14.83
CA CYS A 127 3.54 13.05 -15.78
C CYS A 127 3.29 11.76 -16.56
N GLY A 128 2.30 11.86 -17.46
CA GLY A 128 2.00 10.89 -18.51
C GLY A 128 1.45 11.53 -19.80
N MET A 129 1.52 12.86 -19.94
CA MET A 129 1.23 13.54 -21.20
C MET A 129 2.40 14.45 -21.57
N ARG A 130 3.00 14.18 -22.74
CA ARG A 130 3.87 15.13 -23.45
C ARG A 130 3.05 16.38 -23.72
N ALA A 131 3.59 17.55 -23.42
CA ALA A 131 3.16 18.77 -24.07
C ALA A 131 3.53 18.68 -25.56
N ILE A 132 2.55 18.84 -26.44
CA ILE A 132 2.72 19.56 -27.70
C ILE A 132 1.94 20.85 -27.53
#